data_AF-X1IDQ8-F1
#
_entry.id   AF-X1IDQ8-F1
#
_cell.length_a   1.000
_cell.length_b   1.000
_cell.length_c   1.000
_cell.angle_alpha   90.00
_cell.angle_beta   90.00
_cell.angle_gamma   90.00
#
_symmetry.space_group_name_H-M   'P 1'
#
loop_
_entity.id
_entity.type
_entity.pdbx_description
1 polymer ?
#
loop_
_entity_poly.entity_id
_entity_poly.type
_entity_poly.pdbx_seq_one_letter_code
_entity_poly.pdbx_strand_id
1 'polypeptide(L)'
;GFLNTAISIDKNNRINCGIQGAIKEIPKDFSQKFILLFGKGINKSMERLGYILLKFHDSKRKSLYSNVVTSYLGFWTNNGAYYYYKTEKGMNYEDTIIAIKDYFEENNIPIGYFNFDSWWYLKHTNKTFTTLFRFLIRLMGGGLYGNTLCWEVDPKNFTTDLKTFHHEKFQMPITAHSRRWDARSPYVEKFEFKTYKNHAVPLKKEFWDWLMTYAKESGIEVYEQDWMKNQIVSMPILRIDFDAQEEWLNMMATAAKENGIDIFYC
;
A
#
# COMPACT_ATOMS: atom_id res chain seq x y z
N GLY A 1 -8.62 -12.72 -13.58
CA GLY A 1 -8.75 -11.53 -12.71
C GLY A 1 -9.29 -10.31 -13.43
N PHE A 2 -9.86 -9.38 -12.65
CA PHE A 2 -10.32 -8.07 -13.15
C PHE A 2 -9.17 -7.10 -13.52
N LEU A 3 -7.95 -7.40 -13.07
CA LEU A 3 -6.80 -6.48 -13.09
C LEU A 3 -6.23 -6.21 -14.50
N ASN A 4 -6.38 -7.18 -15.41
CA ASN A 4 -5.92 -7.06 -16.79
C ASN A 4 -7.04 -6.69 -17.77
N THR A 5 -8.14 -6.14 -17.27
CA THR A 5 -9.27 -5.70 -18.09
C THR A 5 -9.08 -4.26 -18.59
N ALA A 6 -9.42 -4.01 -19.84
CA ALA A 6 -9.49 -2.69 -20.43
C ALA A 6 -10.90 -2.41 -20.97
N ILE A 7 -11.33 -1.14 -20.84
CA ILE A 7 -12.56 -0.62 -21.45
C ILE A 7 -12.22 0.61 -22.28
N SER A 8 -12.78 0.71 -23.49
CA SER A 8 -12.63 1.88 -24.35
C SER A 8 -13.94 2.18 -25.09
N ILE A 9 -14.07 3.41 -25.57
CA ILE A 9 -15.15 3.82 -26.46
C ILE A 9 -14.54 4.08 -27.83
N ASP A 10 -15.05 3.41 -28.87
CA ASP A 10 -14.57 3.65 -30.23
C ASP A 10 -15.19 4.89 -30.87
N LYS A 11 -14.73 5.24 -32.09
CA LYS A 11 -15.24 6.35 -32.90
C LYS A 11 -16.74 6.25 -33.24
N ASN A 12 -17.34 5.08 -33.08
CA ASN A 12 -18.77 4.83 -33.32
C ASN A 12 -19.58 4.79 -32.01
N ASN A 13 -19.01 5.27 -30.89
CA ASN A 13 -19.61 5.24 -29.56
C ASN A 13 -19.91 3.83 -29.03
N ARG A 14 -19.20 2.80 -29.49
CA ARG A 14 -19.33 1.45 -28.94
C ARG A 14 -18.40 1.26 -27.76
N ILE A 15 -18.90 0.61 -26.72
CA ILE A 15 -18.09 0.17 -25.60
C ILE A 15 -17.38 -1.11 -26.00
N ASN A 16 -16.05 -1.07 -26.01
CA ASN A 16 -15.18 -2.21 -26.23
C ASN A 16 -14.60 -2.63 -24.90
N CYS A 17 -14.68 -3.93 -24.62
CA CYS A 17 -14.12 -4.52 -23.42
C CYS A 17 -13.16 -5.64 -23.82
N GLY A 18 -12.00 -5.70 -23.18
CA GLY A 18 -11.01 -6.71 -23.49
C GLY A 18 -9.88 -6.73 -22.48
N ILE A 19 -8.71 -7.14 -22.93
CA ILE A 19 -7.50 -7.18 -22.12
C ILE A 19 -6.59 -5.98 -22.39
N GLN A 20 -5.66 -5.71 -21.49
CA GLN A 20 -4.65 -4.66 -21.71
C GLN A 20 -3.78 -4.98 -22.94
N GLY A 21 -3.62 -4.01 -23.84
CA GLY A 21 -2.90 -4.20 -25.11
C GLY A 21 -1.38 -4.42 -25.01
N ALA A 22 -0.80 -4.38 -23.80
CA ALA A 22 0.61 -4.69 -23.57
C ALA A 22 0.87 -6.19 -23.32
N ILE A 23 -0.19 -6.96 -23.03
CA ILE A 23 -0.11 -8.40 -22.81
C ILE A 23 0.35 -9.09 -24.09
N LYS A 24 1.38 -9.93 -23.98
CA LYS A 24 2.01 -10.56 -25.15
C LYS A 24 1.33 -11.85 -25.57
N GLU A 25 0.86 -12.62 -24.59
CA GLU A 25 0.28 -13.94 -24.82
C GLU A 25 -0.95 -14.09 -23.93
N ILE A 26 -2.01 -14.66 -24.51
CA ILE A 26 -3.24 -14.99 -23.80
C ILE A 26 -3.22 -16.51 -23.59
N PRO A 27 -3.44 -17.01 -22.37
CA PRO A 27 -3.51 -18.44 -22.12
C PRO A 27 -4.51 -19.13 -23.04
N LYS A 28 -4.19 -20.37 -23.43
CA LYS A 28 -5.12 -21.21 -24.19
C LYS A 28 -6.42 -21.37 -23.40
N ASP A 29 -7.54 -21.33 -24.11
CA ASP A 29 -8.88 -21.50 -23.53
C ASP A 29 -9.28 -20.41 -22.51
N PHE A 30 -8.60 -19.25 -22.55
CA PHE A 30 -8.96 -18.09 -21.73
C PHE A 30 -10.39 -17.60 -22.02
N SER A 31 -11.11 -17.23 -20.95
CA SER A 31 -12.39 -16.55 -21.03
C SER A 31 -12.44 -15.35 -20.08
N GLN A 32 -13.10 -14.28 -20.53
CA GLN A 32 -13.33 -13.07 -19.75
C GLN A 32 -14.83 -12.83 -19.58
N LYS A 33 -15.23 -12.37 -18.39
CA LYS A 33 -16.61 -12.02 -18.09
C LYS A 33 -16.68 -10.53 -17.76
N PHE A 34 -17.73 -9.88 -18.24
CA PHE A 34 -18.00 -8.47 -17.97
C PHE A 34 -19.35 -8.33 -17.30
N ILE A 35 -19.45 -7.40 -16.36
CA ILE A 35 -20.71 -7.01 -15.74
C ILE A 35 -21.05 -5.62 -16.26
N LEU A 36 -22.12 -5.52 -17.06
CA LEU A 36 -22.68 -4.25 -17.50
C LEU A 36 -23.92 -3.96 -16.67
N LEU A 37 -23.90 -2.84 -15.92
CA LEU A 37 -24.97 -2.46 -15.01
C LEU A 37 -25.52 -1.08 -15.36
N PHE A 38 -26.83 -1.02 -15.57
CA PHE A 38 -27.57 0.24 -15.71
C PHE A 38 -28.46 0.46 -14.50
N GLY A 39 -28.54 1.70 -14.02
CA GLY A 39 -29.36 2.07 -12.88
C GLY A 39 -29.66 3.56 -12.82
N LYS A 40 -30.71 3.92 -12.07
CA LYS A 40 -31.06 5.32 -11.77
C LYS A 40 -30.60 5.64 -10.34
N GLY A 41 -29.83 6.71 -10.21
CA GLY A 41 -29.24 7.15 -8.94
C GLY A 41 -27.90 6.47 -8.65
N ILE A 42 -26.91 7.26 -8.23
CA ILE A 42 -25.53 6.80 -8.03
C ILE A 42 -25.49 5.77 -6.89
N ASN A 43 -25.99 6.13 -5.69
CA ASN A 43 -25.92 5.26 -4.50
C ASN A 43 -26.57 3.89 -4.74
N LYS A 44 -27.81 3.88 -5.25
CA LYS A 44 -28.55 2.65 -5.53
C LYS A 44 -27.81 1.75 -6.55
N SER A 45 -27.20 2.35 -7.56
CA SER A 45 -26.45 1.61 -8.57
C SER A 45 -25.16 1.01 -8.01
N MET A 46 -24.44 1.77 -7.16
CA MET A 46 -23.23 1.31 -6.49
C MET A 46 -23.53 0.21 -5.47
N GLU A 47 -24.58 0.34 -4.67
CA GLU A 47 -25.03 -0.71 -3.74
C GLU A 47 -25.36 -2.00 -4.50
N ARG A 48 -26.13 -1.88 -5.60
CA ARG A 48 -26.49 -3.03 -6.45
C ARG A 48 -25.25 -3.69 -7.04
N LEU A 49 -24.28 -2.92 -7.52
CA LEU A 49 -23.01 -3.46 -7.99
C LEU A 49 -22.29 -4.23 -6.88
N GLY A 50 -22.20 -3.66 -5.67
CA GLY A 50 -21.62 -4.32 -4.51
C GLY A 50 -22.30 -5.65 -4.16
N TYR A 51 -23.64 -5.70 -4.16
CA TYR A 51 -24.38 -6.94 -3.92
C TYR A 51 -24.12 -8.00 -5.00
N ILE A 52 -24.04 -7.60 -6.27
CA ILE A 52 -23.72 -8.51 -7.38
C ILE A 52 -22.31 -9.08 -7.19
N LEU A 53 -21.32 -8.25 -6.89
CA LEU A 53 -19.93 -8.68 -6.69
C LEU A 53 -19.79 -9.63 -5.49
N LEU A 54 -20.45 -9.33 -4.37
CA LEU A 54 -20.48 -10.22 -3.20
C LEU A 54 -21.05 -11.59 -3.56
N LYS A 55 -22.18 -11.63 -4.27
CA LYS A 55 -22.78 -12.90 -4.74
C LYS A 55 -21.89 -13.63 -5.74
N PHE A 56 -21.26 -12.90 -6.66
CA PHE A 56 -20.40 -13.48 -7.70
C PHE A 56 -19.16 -14.16 -7.13
N HIS A 57 -18.58 -13.59 -6.05
CA HIS A 57 -17.40 -14.11 -5.37
C HIS A 57 -17.70 -14.95 -4.12
N ASP A 58 -18.96 -15.33 -3.91
CA ASP A 58 -19.43 -16.00 -2.68
C ASP A 58 -18.87 -15.37 -1.39
N SER A 59 -18.85 -14.04 -1.38
CA SER A 59 -18.26 -13.21 -0.33
C SER A 59 -19.35 -12.53 0.48
N LYS A 60 -19.05 -12.23 1.74
CA LYS A 60 -19.98 -11.55 2.66
C LYS A 60 -19.58 -10.10 2.87
N ARG A 61 -20.57 -9.22 3.03
CA ARG A 61 -20.34 -7.84 3.45
C ARG A 61 -19.68 -7.86 4.83
N LYS A 62 -18.50 -7.26 4.94
CA LYS A 62 -17.85 -7.03 6.24
C LYS A 62 -18.60 -5.96 7.03
N SER A 63 -18.48 -6.00 8.36
CA SER A 63 -18.98 -4.95 9.25
C SER A 63 -18.35 -3.60 8.88
N LEU A 64 -19.08 -2.51 9.12
CA LEU A 64 -18.51 -1.15 9.04
C LEU A 64 -17.43 -0.90 10.10
N TYR A 65 -17.30 -1.80 11.09
CA TYR A 65 -16.33 -1.74 12.17
C TYR A 65 -15.43 -2.97 12.16
N SER A 66 -15.10 -3.48 10.96
CA SER A 66 -14.37 -4.74 10.82
C SER A 66 -12.87 -4.61 11.07
N ASN A 67 -12.33 -3.40 11.12
CA ASN A 67 -10.90 -3.15 11.32
C ASN A 67 -10.63 -1.82 12.04
N VAL A 68 -9.40 -1.65 12.51
CA VAL A 68 -8.99 -0.50 13.34
C VAL A 68 -9.29 0.86 12.70
N VAL A 69 -9.08 0.99 11.38
CA VAL A 69 -9.28 2.25 10.66
C VAL A 69 -10.76 2.62 10.53
N THR A 70 -11.62 1.63 10.36
CA THR A 70 -13.07 1.84 10.25
C THR A 70 -13.76 1.93 11.61
N SER A 71 -13.08 1.50 12.67
CA SER A 71 -13.61 1.43 14.05
C SER A 71 -13.22 2.60 14.93
N TYR A 72 -12.09 3.26 14.66
CA TYR A 72 -11.54 4.27 15.56
C TYR A 72 -11.13 5.55 14.84
N LEU A 73 -11.03 6.65 15.60
CA LEU A 73 -10.40 7.87 15.14
C LEU A 73 -8.89 7.64 15.02
N GLY A 74 -8.32 7.91 13.85
CA GLY A 74 -6.89 7.73 13.58
C GLY A 74 -6.12 9.03 13.51
N PHE A 75 -4.85 9.00 13.95
CA PHE A 75 -3.91 10.10 13.71
C PHE A 75 -3.04 9.81 12.49
N TRP A 76 -3.05 10.69 11.49
CA TRP A 76 -2.35 10.47 10.22
C TRP A 76 -1.17 11.41 10.02
N THR A 77 -0.06 10.85 9.53
CA THR A 77 1.16 11.58 9.21
C THR A 77 1.45 11.64 7.71
N ASN A 78 0.43 11.40 6.86
CA ASN A 78 0.50 11.39 5.40
C ASN A 78 0.64 12.82 4.81
N ASN A 79 0.90 12.92 3.51
CA ASN A 79 1.03 14.15 2.76
C ASN A 79 -0.14 15.12 3.02
N GLY A 80 0.20 16.33 3.46
CA GLY A 80 -0.75 17.34 3.91
C GLY A 80 -0.87 17.44 5.43
N ALA A 81 -0.47 16.41 6.19
CA ALA A 81 -0.40 16.46 7.65
C ALA A 81 0.75 17.33 8.15
N TYR A 82 0.64 17.84 9.38
CA TYR A 82 1.65 18.70 10.00
C TYR A 82 3.00 17.98 10.16
N TYR A 83 2.98 16.73 10.65
CA TYR A 83 4.19 15.92 10.88
C TYR A 83 4.63 15.08 9.67
N TYR A 84 4.19 15.43 8.46
CA TYR A 84 4.68 14.80 7.23
C TYR A 84 6.11 15.24 6.90
N TYR A 85 7.07 14.32 6.96
CA TYR A 85 8.52 14.59 6.89
C TYR A 85 8.98 15.76 7.78
N LYS A 86 8.36 15.88 8.96
CA LYS A 86 8.60 16.89 9.98
C LYS A 86 8.45 16.24 11.35
N THR A 87 9.39 16.54 12.24
CA THR A 87 9.37 16.16 13.66
C THR A 87 9.11 17.38 14.53
N GLU A 88 8.82 17.16 15.81
CA GLU A 88 8.80 18.23 16.80
C GLU A 88 10.22 18.79 16.98
N LYS A 89 10.32 20.07 17.37
CA LYS A 89 11.62 20.75 17.41
C LYS A 89 12.55 20.07 18.43
N GLY A 90 13.70 19.59 17.94
CA GLY A 90 14.70 18.92 18.78
C GLY A 90 14.45 17.44 19.01
N MET A 91 13.41 16.87 18.40
CA MET A 91 13.05 15.45 18.50
C MET A 91 13.30 14.70 17.18
N ASN A 92 13.57 13.41 17.28
CA ASN A 92 13.44 12.48 16.16
C ASN A 92 11.96 12.06 16.01
N TYR A 93 11.67 11.15 15.07
CA TYR A 93 10.30 10.67 14.87
C TYR A 93 9.80 9.76 16.00
N GLU A 94 10.68 8.89 16.52
CA GLU A 94 10.39 8.03 17.67
C GLU A 94 9.84 8.86 18.85
N ASP A 95 10.58 9.89 19.25
CA ASP A 95 10.22 10.79 20.35
C ASP A 95 8.99 11.65 20.02
N THR A 96 8.90 12.15 18.78
CA THR A 96 7.77 12.99 18.34
C THR A 96 6.45 12.22 18.42
N ILE A 97 6.41 10.98 17.94
CA ILE A 97 5.18 10.19 17.91
C ILE A 97 4.75 9.79 19.32
N ILE A 98 5.70 9.51 20.23
CA ILE A 98 5.40 9.29 21.65
C ILE A 98 4.82 10.56 22.28
N ALA A 99 5.44 11.72 22.08
CA ALA A 99 4.93 12.98 22.63
C ALA A 99 3.51 13.32 22.11
N ILE A 100 3.20 12.99 20.85
CA ILE A 100 1.84 13.15 20.29
C ILE A 100 0.86 12.17 20.94
N LYS A 101 1.25 10.91 21.13
CA LYS A 101 0.43 9.91 21.83
C LYS A 101 0.11 10.37 23.24
N ASP A 102 1.13 10.73 24.01
CA ASP A 102 0.99 11.20 25.40
C ASP A 102 0.10 12.44 25.46
N TYR A 103 0.26 13.39 24.54
CA TYR A 103 -0.62 14.55 24.42
C TYR A 103 -2.09 14.14 24.22
N PHE A 104 -2.39 13.18 23.36
CA PHE A 104 -3.76 12.72 23.15
C PHE A 104 -4.33 12.03 24.40
N GLU A 105 -3.52 11.21 25.07
CA GLU A 105 -3.91 10.55 26.33
C GLU A 105 -4.21 11.59 27.42
N GLU A 106 -3.31 12.54 27.66
CA GLU A 106 -3.45 13.62 28.65
C GLU A 106 -4.68 14.49 28.40
N ASN A 107 -5.03 14.71 27.13
CA ASN A 107 -6.16 15.55 26.72
C ASN A 107 -7.46 14.75 26.47
N ASN A 108 -7.49 13.45 26.78
CA ASN A 108 -8.64 12.57 26.57
C ASN A 108 -9.16 12.56 25.12
N ILE A 109 -8.25 12.63 24.14
CA ILE A 109 -8.59 12.55 22.72
C ILE A 109 -8.51 11.06 22.31
N PRO A 110 -9.61 10.43 21.87
CA PRO A 110 -9.69 8.98 21.73
C PRO A 110 -9.10 8.50 20.38
N ILE A 111 -7.81 8.73 20.17
CA ILE A 111 -7.10 8.15 19.02
C ILE A 111 -6.94 6.64 19.26
N GLY A 112 -7.39 5.82 18.30
CA GLY A 112 -7.27 4.36 18.39
C GLY A 112 -6.14 3.77 17.56
N TYR A 113 -5.51 4.56 16.69
CA TYR A 113 -4.36 4.12 15.90
C TYR A 113 -3.57 5.29 15.31
N PHE A 114 -2.33 5.01 14.90
CA PHE A 114 -1.49 5.97 14.19
C PHE A 114 -1.13 5.44 12.81
N ASN A 115 -1.24 6.29 11.80
CA ASN A 115 -0.68 6.02 10.48
C ASN A 115 0.78 6.49 10.43
N PHE A 116 1.66 5.54 10.13
CA PHE A 116 3.07 5.77 9.86
C PHE A 116 3.21 5.85 8.35
N ASP A 117 3.27 7.08 7.84
CA ASP A 117 3.46 7.32 6.42
C ASP A 117 4.92 7.04 6.00
N SER A 118 5.20 7.19 4.72
CA SER A 118 6.47 7.02 4.05
C SER A 118 7.72 7.70 4.64
N TRP A 119 7.69 8.33 5.81
CA TRP A 119 8.88 8.72 6.55
C TRP A 119 9.51 7.55 7.33
N TRP A 120 8.75 6.54 7.77
CA TRP A 120 9.22 5.60 8.81
C TRP A 120 10.26 4.56 8.35
N TYR A 121 10.26 4.17 7.07
CA TYR A 121 11.13 3.12 6.53
C TYR A 121 12.17 3.64 5.54
N LEU A 122 13.21 2.84 5.26
CA LEU A 122 14.33 3.26 4.43
C LEU A 122 14.00 3.25 2.93
N LYS A 123 14.34 4.36 2.25
CA LYS A 123 14.15 4.52 0.80
C LYS A 123 15.43 4.94 0.13
N HIS A 124 15.57 4.58 -1.15
CA HIS A 124 16.66 5.11 -1.95
C HIS A 124 16.33 6.52 -2.48
N THR A 125 16.93 7.55 -1.88
CA THR A 125 16.83 8.94 -2.37
C THR A 125 18.16 9.42 -2.97
N ASN A 126 18.12 10.09 -4.12
CA ASN A 126 19.26 10.89 -4.57
C ASN A 126 19.31 12.19 -3.74
N LYS A 127 20.13 12.19 -2.68
CA LYS A 127 20.23 13.26 -1.67
C LYS A 127 20.50 14.65 -2.27
N THR A 128 21.30 14.73 -3.33
CA THR A 128 21.64 15.99 -3.99
C THR A 128 20.40 16.61 -4.61
N PHE A 129 19.65 15.82 -5.37
CA PHE A 129 18.43 16.27 -6.04
C PHE A 129 17.30 16.60 -5.04
N THR A 130 17.10 15.75 -4.03
CA THR A 130 16.03 15.96 -3.04
C THR A 130 16.25 17.18 -2.16
N THR A 131 17.50 17.55 -1.89
CA THR A 131 17.83 18.74 -1.10
C THR A 131 17.64 20.01 -1.93
N LEU A 132 18.15 20.05 -3.16
CA LEU A 132 18.06 21.21 -4.05
C LEU A 132 16.62 21.56 -4.46
N PHE A 133 15.74 20.57 -4.58
CA PHE A 133 14.38 20.76 -5.09
C PHE A 133 13.28 20.46 -4.06
N ARG A 134 13.59 20.49 -2.76
CA ARG A 134 12.67 20.09 -1.67
C ARG A 134 11.29 20.78 -1.72
N PHE A 135 11.26 22.08 -2.02
CA PHE A 135 10.02 22.85 -2.15
C PHE A 135 9.16 22.37 -3.33
N LEU A 136 9.78 22.14 -4.49
CA LEU A 136 9.10 21.61 -5.69
C LEU A 136 8.61 20.17 -5.48
N ILE A 137 9.39 19.35 -4.78
CA ILE A 137 9.03 17.96 -4.46
C ILE A 137 7.77 17.91 -3.56
N ARG A 138 7.67 18.82 -2.57
CA ARG A 138 6.49 18.92 -1.71
C ARG A 138 5.22 19.28 -2.49
N LEU A 139 5.35 20.09 -3.55
CA LEU A 139 4.24 20.44 -4.43
C LEU A 139 3.85 19.32 -5.41
N MET A 140 4.82 18.55 -5.90
CA MET A 140 4.59 17.51 -6.93
C MET A 140 4.27 16.12 -6.38
N GLY A 141 4.18 15.96 -5.06
CA GLY A 141 3.91 14.68 -4.40
C GLY A 141 5.16 13.79 -4.25
N GLY A 142 5.09 12.83 -3.32
CA GLY A 142 6.25 12.12 -2.77
C GLY A 142 7.07 11.22 -3.71
N GLY A 143 6.82 11.22 -5.02
CA GLY A 143 7.42 10.29 -5.99
C GLY A 143 8.91 10.45 -6.21
N LEU A 144 9.46 11.61 -5.82
CA LEU A 144 10.88 11.94 -5.87
C LEU A 144 11.64 11.50 -4.60
N TYR A 145 10.94 10.97 -3.58
CA TYR A 145 11.55 10.38 -2.39
C TYR A 145 11.94 8.90 -2.56
N GLY A 146 11.92 8.40 -3.80
CA GLY A 146 12.50 7.10 -4.13
C GLY A 146 11.63 5.89 -3.84
N ASN A 147 12.21 4.73 -4.15
CA ASN A 147 11.59 3.42 -3.98
C ASN A 147 11.98 2.85 -2.60
N THR A 148 11.16 1.94 -2.07
CA THR A 148 11.41 1.22 -0.81
C THR A 148 12.69 0.40 -0.93
N LEU A 149 13.68 0.70 -0.09
CA LEU A 149 14.92 -0.08 -0.02
C LEU A 149 14.78 -1.18 1.02
N CYS A 150 14.35 -0.80 2.22
CA CYS A 150 14.07 -1.71 3.33
C CYS A 150 12.77 -1.25 3.98
N TRP A 151 11.94 -2.19 4.40
CA TRP A 151 10.65 -1.90 5.07
C TRP A 151 10.71 -2.18 6.56
N GLU A 152 11.92 -2.24 7.13
CA GLU A 152 12.18 -1.94 8.53
C GLU A 152 12.43 -0.43 8.72
N VAL A 153 12.55 -0.01 9.98
CA VAL A 153 12.76 1.39 10.37
C VAL A 153 13.96 2.04 9.69
N ASP A 154 13.82 3.31 9.31
CA ASP A 154 14.96 4.15 8.98
C ASP A 154 15.70 4.51 10.28
N PRO A 155 16.98 4.11 10.45
CA PRO A 155 17.75 4.36 11.67
C PRO A 155 18.05 5.85 11.92
N LYS A 156 17.69 6.74 10.98
CA LYS A 156 17.69 8.18 11.25
C LYS A 156 16.48 8.65 12.06
N ASN A 157 15.38 7.90 11.96
CA ASN A 157 14.09 8.26 12.53
C ASN A 157 13.81 7.49 13.83
N PHE A 158 14.42 6.31 13.96
CA PHE A 158 14.29 5.42 15.11
C PHE A 158 15.67 5.07 15.68
N THR A 159 15.71 4.93 17.00
CA THR A 159 16.88 4.48 17.77
C THR A 159 16.83 2.98 18.06
N THR A 160 15.64 2.37 17.98
CA THR A 160 15.39 0.94 18.17
C THR A 160 14.68 0.36 16.95
N ASP A 161 14.65 -0.96 16.79
CA ASP A 161 13.78 -1.59 15.78
C ASP A 161 12.30 -1.37 16.11
N LEU A 162 11.41 -1.50 15.11
CA LEU A 162 9.99 -1.18 15.28
C LEU A 162 9.30 -2.06 16.33
N LYS A 163 9.69 -3.33 16.44
CA LYS A 163 9.11 -4.26 17.40
C LYS A 163 9.47 -3.87 18.82
N THR A 164 10.74 -3.58 19.08
CA THR A 164 11.20 -3.07 20.38
C THR A 164 10.51 -1.75 20.71
N PHE A 165 10.51 -0.78 19.79
CA PHE A 165 9.80 0.49 19.97
C PHE A 165 8.32 0.30 20.31
N HIS A 166 7.62 -0.56 19.55
CA HIS A 166 6.20 -0.82 19.75
C HIS A 166 5.94 -1.44 21.13
N HIS A 167 6.68 -2.49 21.48
CA HIS A 167 6.44 -3.26 22.69
C HIS A 167 6.79 -2.48 23.97
N GLU A 168 7.85 -1.69 23.93
CA GLU A 168 8.38 -1.02 25.12
C GLU A 168 7.84 0.39 25.34
N LYS A 169 7.44 1.09 24.27
CA LYS A 169 7.09 2.53 24.35
C LYS A 169 5.74 2.87 23.73
N PHE A 170 5.50 2.44 22.50
CA PHE A 170 4.38 2.98 21.72
C PHE A 170 3.04 2.31 22.04
N GLN A 171 2.99 0.98 21.98
CA GLN A 171 1.86 0.13 22.40
C GLN A 171 0.48 0.53 21.83
N MET A 172 0.48 1.11 20.62
CA MET A 172 -0.72 1.55 19.91
C MET A 172 -0.75 0.93 18.51
N PRO A 173 -1.94 0.57 17.98
CA PRO A 173 -2.05 0.03 16.64
C PRO A 173 -1.45 0.95 15.57
N ILE A 174 -0.70 0.35 14.64
CA ILE A 174 -0.06 1.06 13.53
C ILE A 174 -0.70 0.67 12.20
N THR A 175 -0.98 1.66 11.36
CA THR A 175 -1.18 1.45 9.93
C THR A 175 0.06 1.94 9.20
N ALA A 176 0.69 1.11 8.39
CA ALA A 176 2.03 1.38 7.89
C ALA A 176 2.08 1.47 6.37
N HIS A 177 2.57 2.60 5.89
CA HIS A 177 2.76 2.90 4.47
C HIS A 177 3.87 2.07 3.83
N SER A 178 3.65 1.67 2.58
CA SER A 178 4.65 1.09 1.69
C SER A 178 4.50 1.62 0.27
N ARG A 179 5.60 1.63 -0.47
CA ARG A 179 5.67 2.06 -1.88
C ARG A 179 6.10 0.89 -2.76
N ARG A 180 6.33 1.20 -4.04
CA ARG A 180 7.12 0.38 -4.95
C ARG A 180 8.52 0.04 -4.42
N TRP A 181 9.01 -1.16 -4.73
CA TRP A 181 10.30 -1.67 -4.29
C TRP A 181 11.46 -1.23 -5.18
N ASP A 182 12.62 -1.02 -4.56
CA ASP A 182 13.87 -0.70 -5.25
C ASP A 182 14.63 -1.98 -5.66
N ALA A 183 15.23 -1.99 -6.85
CA ALA A 183 16.07 -3.10 -7.31
C ALA A 183 17.34 -3.32 -6.47
N ARG A 184 17.73 -2.33 -5.66
CA ARG A 184 18.87 -2.42 -4.73
C ARG A 184 18.45 -2.86 -3.32
N SER A 185 17.19 -3.22 -3.11
CA SER A 185 16.73 -3.72 -1.82
C SER A 185 17.51 -4.99 -1.45
N PRO A 186 17.99 -5.12 -0.20
CA PRO A 186 18.64 -6.34 0.26
C PRO A 186 17.68 -7.56 0.23
N TYR A 187 16.37 -7.35 0.10
CA TYR A 187 15.41 -8.44 -0.07
C TYR A 187 15.56 -9.17 -1.40
N VAL A 188 16.09 -8.51 -2.44
CA VAL A 188 16.33 -9.13 -3.74
C VAL A 188 17.35 -10.29 -3.65
N GLU A 189 18.23 -10.26 -2.65
CA GLU A 189 19.19 -11.35 -2.38
C GLU A 189 18.58 -12.49 -1.56
N LYS A 190 17.50 -12.23 -0.83
CA LYS A 190 16.88 -13.18 0.12
C LYS A 190 15.64 -13.86 -0.44
N PHE A 191 14.92 -13.19 -1.32
CA PHE A 191 13.64 -13.63 -1.86
C PHE A 191 13.61 -13.45 -3.37
N GLU A 192 12.73 -14.18 -4.06
CA GLU A 192 12.61 -14.03 -5.50
C GLU A 192 11.87 -12.72 -5.86
N PHE A 193 12.64 -11.78 -6.38
CA PHE A 193 12.13 -10.55 -6.99
C PHE A 193 12.42 -10.55 -8.49
N LYS A 194 11.48 -10.04 -9.30
CA LYS A 194 11.80 -9.58 -10.65
C LYS A 194 12.27 -8.13 -10.56
N THR A 195 13.33 -7.78 -11.28
CA THR A 195 13.89 -6.42 -11.31
C THR A 195 13.84 -5.84 -12.71
N TYR A 196 13.69 -4.52 -12.79
CA TYR A 196 13.81 -3.75 -14.04
C TYR A 196 14.28 -2.34 -13.73
N LYS A 197 15.44 -1.94 -14.27
CA LYS A 197 16.12 -0.69 -13.91
C LYS A 197 16.31 -0.61 -12.38
N ASN A 198 15.82 0.45 -11.74
CA ASN A 198 15.86 0.65 -10.30
C ASN A 198 14.60 0.15 -9.57
N HIS A 199 13.74 -0.64 -10.22
CA HIS A 199 12.49 -1.15 -9.65
C HIS A 199 12.53 -2.66 -9.44
N ALA A 200 11.81 -3.13 -8.43
CA ALA A 200 11.64 -4.55 -8.15
C ALA A 200 10.18 -4.88 -7.84
N VAL A 201 9.79 -6.13 -8.05
CA VAL A 201 8.49 -6.67 -7.63
C VAL A 201 8.64 -8.09 -7.10
N PRO A 202 8.11 -8.40 -5.91
CA PRO A 202 8.02 -9.78 -5.42
C PRO A 202 6.79 -10.46 -6.05
N LEU A 203 7.01 -11.56 -6.75
CA LEU A 203 5.96 -12.39 -7.38
C LEU A 203 5.86 -13.76 -6.72
N LYS A 204 6.31 -13.85 -5.46
CA LYS A 204 6.37 -15.07 -4.67
C LYS A 204 5.84 -14.80 -3.26
N LYS A 205 5.09 -15.76 -2.70
CA LYS A 205 4.36 -15.58 -1.43
C LYS A 205 5.30 -15.50 -0.23
N GLU A 206 6.46 -16.13 -0.32
CA GLU A 206 7.49 -16.23 0.72
C GLU A 206 7.93 -14.85 1.22
N PHE A 207 8.07 -13.88 0.31
CA PHE A 207 8.37 -12.50 0.71
C PHE A 207 7.21 -11.87 1.48
N TRP A 208 5.99 -12.05 1.00
CA TRP A 208 4.80 -11.49 1.63
C TRP A 208 4.52 -12.11 3.00
N ASP A 209 4.78 -13.41 3.17
CA ASP A 209 4.67 -14.08 4.46
C ASP A 209 5.65 -13.50 5.46
N TRP A 210 6.92 -13.38 5.08
CA TRP A 210 7.93 -12.73 5.91
C TRP A 210 7.52 -11.29 6.27
N LEU A 211 7.10 -10.49 5.30
CA LEU A 211 6.73 -9.09 5.49
C LEU A 211 5.54 -8.94 6.44
N MET A 212 4.51 -9.77 6.29
CA MET A 212 3.29 -9.71 7.11
C MET A 212 3.51 -10.27 8.52
N THR A 213 4.41 -11.26 8.68
CA THR A 213 4.88 -11.68 10.00
C THR A 213 5.64 -10.54 10.69
N TYR A 214 6.57 -9.88 9.99
CA TYR A 214 7.27 -8.71 10.53
C TYR A 214 6.29 -7.59 10.93
N ALA A 215 5.30 -7.31 10.09
CA ALA A 215 4.26 -6.32 10.37
C ALA A 215 3.53 -6.63 11.68
N LYS A 216 3.00 -7.86 11.80
CA LYS A 216 2.30 -8.33 12.99
C LYS A 216 3.15 -8.22 14.25
N GLU A 217 4.39 -8.69 14.18
CA GLU A 217 5.32 -8.63 15.32
C GLU A 217 5.71 -7.20 15.71
N SER A 218 5.53 -6.23 14.81
CA SER A 218 5.88 -4.82 15.03
C SER A 218 4.68 -3.94 15.39
N GLY A 219 3.53 -4.54 15.72
CA GLY A 219 2.30 -3.79 16.06
C GLY A 219 1.59 -3.13 14.88
N ILE A 220 1.96 -3.50 13.65
CA ILE A 220 1.26 -3.06 12.45
C ILE A 220 0.02 -3.94 12.27
N GLU A 221 -1.15 -3.32 12.21
CA GLU A 221 -2.43 -4.00 11.95
C GLU A 221 -2.91 -3.83 10.51
N VAL A 222 -2.46 -2.76 9.84
CA VAL A 222 -2.81 -2.48 8.44
C VAL A 222 -1.57 -2.19 7.61
N TYR A 223 -1.37 -2.99 6.57
CA TYR A 223 -0.38 -2.74 5.51
C TYR A 223 -0.98 -1.85 4.43
N GLU A 224 -0.43 -0.67 4.21
CA GLU A 224 -0.84 0.22 3.14
C GLU A 224 0.09 0.06 1.93
N GLN A 225 -0.36 -0.69 0.92
CA GLN A 225 0.30 -0.73 -0.38
C GLN A 225 -0.11 0.47 -1.21
N ASP A 226 0.73 1.49 -1.27
CA ASP A 226 0.55 2.67 -2.11
C ASP A 226 1.39 2.59 -3.39
N TRP A 227 1.21 3.55 -4.29
CA TRP A 227 1.92 3.70 -5.55
C TRP A 227 1.71 2.52 -6.50
N MET A 228 0.55 1.85 -6.43
CA MET A 228 0.29 0.66 -7.24
C MET A 228 0.40 0.93 -8.74
N LYS A 229 -0.17 2.04 -9.21
CA LYS A 229 -0.04 2.47 -10.61
C LYS A 229 1.42 2.59 -11.02
N ASN A 230 2.25 3.21 -10.18
CA ASN A 230 3.66 3.40 -10.48
C ASN A 230 4.43 2.08 -10.47
N GLN A 231 4.12 1.18 -9.53
CA GLN A 231 4.67 -0.18 -9.52
C GLN A 231 4.36 -0.91 -10.84
N ILE A 232 3.10 -0.93 -11.26
CA ILE A 232 2.64 -1.59 -12.49
C ILE A 232 3.29 -0.97 -13.73
N VAL A 233 3.33 0.37 -13.82
CA VAL A 233 3.90 1.07 -14.99
C VAL A 233 5.41 0.87 -15.09
N SER A 234 6.12 0.87 -13.95
CA SER A 234 7.57 0.74 -13.89
C SER A 234 8.09 -0.68 -14.09
N MET A 235 7.25 -1.70 -13.89
CA MET A 235 7.64 -3.11 -14.01
C MET A 235 7.01 -3.73 -15.25
N PRO A 236 7.77 -3.91 -16.35
CA PRO A 236 7.23 -4.46 -17.59
C PRO A 236 6.54 -5.81 -17.41
N ILE A 237 7.07 -6.67 -16.53
CA ILE A 237 6.48 -7.99 -16.23
C ILE A 237 5.02 -7.87 -15.81
N LEU A 238 4.66 -6.89 -14.98
CA LEU A 238 3.29 -6.66 -14.53
C LEU A 238 2.35 -6.20 -15.66
N ARG A 239 2.85 -5.89 -16.87
CA ARG A 239 2.03 -5.41 -17.99
C ARG A 239 1.99 -6.36 -19.17
N ILE A 240 3.06 -7.15 -19.34
CA ILE A 240 3.20 -8.06 -20.48
C ILE A 240 2.77 -9.48 -20.14
N ASP A 241 2.89 -9.86 -18.87
CA ASP A 241 2.48 -11.16 -18.35
C ASP A 241 1.01 -11.11 -17.94
N PHE A 242 0.27 -12.13 -18.36
CA PHE A 242 -1.17 -12.21 -18.15
C PHE A 242 -1.55 -12.41 -16.68
N ASP A 243 -0.74 -13.09 -15.88
CA ASP A 243 -1.08 -13.49 -14.51
C ASP A 243 -0.37 -12.62 -13.45
N ALA A 244 0.75 -11.97 -13.80
CA ALA A 244 1.63 -11.33 -12.82
C ALA A 244 0.98 -10.28 -11.90
N GLN A 245 0.03 -9.45 -12.37
CA GLN A 245 -0.67 -8.50 -11.48
C GLN A 245 -1.58 -9.20 -10.48
N GLU A 246 -2.27 -10.25 -10.93
CA GLU A 246 -3.18 -11.03 -10.11
C GLU A 246 -2.41 -11.85 -9.08
N GLU A 247 -1.31 -12.49 -9.49
CA GLU A 247 -0.40 -13.16 -8.57
C GLU A 247 0.17 -12.20 -7.53
N TRP A 248 0.66 -11.03 -7.96
CA TRP A 248 1.22 -10.02 -7.05
C TRP A 248 0.22 -9.59 -5.96
N LEU A 249 -1.02 -9.26 -6.34
CA LEU A 249 -2.04 -8.84 -5.39
C LEU A 249 -2.59 -9.99 -4.55
N ASN A 250 -2.81 -11.16 -5.14
CA ASN A 250 -3.35 -12.32 -4.42
C ASN A 250 -2.36 -12.88 -3.40
N MET A 251 -1.07 -12.95 -3.71
CA MET A 251 -0.05 -13.41 -2.76
C MET A 251 0.04 -12.47 -1.56
N MET A 252 0.02 -11.16 -1.80
CA MET A 252 -0.02 -10.14 -0.74
C MET A 252 -1.29 -10.28 0.11
N ALA A 253 -2.47 -10.37 -0.52
CA ALA A 253 -3.75 -10.51 0.19
C ALA A 253 -3.85 -11.80 1.00
N THR A 254 -3.34 -12.91 0.45
CA THR A 254 -3.34 -14.21 1.13
C THR A 254 -2.42 -14.19 2.34
N ALA A 255 -1.18 -13.72 2.19
CA ALA A 255 -0.23 -13.59 3.29
C ALA A 255 -0.77 -12.66 4.41
N ALA A 256 -1.38 -11.54 4.05
CA ALA A 256 -1.96 -10.63 5.02
C ALA A 256 -3.11 -11.29 5.78
N LYS A 257 -4.05 -11.94 5.07
CA LYS A 257 -5.14 -12.70 5.69
C LYS A 257 -4.65 -13.76 6.66
N GLU A 258 -3.63 -14.54 6.29
CA GLU A 258 -3.06 -15.60 7.12
C GLU A 258 -2.36 -15.06 8.38
N ASN A 259 -1.81 -13.86 8.31
CA ASN A 259 -1.17 -13.20 9.45
C ASN A 259 -2.15 -12.37 10.31
N GLY A 260 -3.38 -12.12 9.83
CA GLY A 260 -4.36 -11.26 10.48
C GLY A 260 -4.08 -9.77 10.27
N ILE A 261 -3.47 -9.42 9.14
CA ILE A 261 -3.17 -8.06 8.72
C ILE A 261 -4.21 -7.62 7.68
N ASP A 262 -4.79 -6.44 7.86
CA ASP A 262 -5.62 -5.83 6.81
C ASP A 262 -4.74 -5.09 5.79
N ILE A 263 -5.26 -4.94 4.56
CA ILE A 263 -4.55 -4.22 3.50
C ILE A 263 -5.36 -3.01 3.05
N PHE A 264 -4.67 -1.89 2.89
CA PHE A 264 -5.12 -0.74 2.10
C PHE A 264 -4.35 -0.65 0.79
N TYR A 265 -5.09 -0.58 -0.30
CA TYR A 265 -4.54 -0.42 -1.65
C TYR A 265 -4.73 1.03 -2.11
N CYS A 266 -3.63 1.67 -2.55
CA CYS A 266 -3.58 3.06 -2.99
C CYS A 266 -2.81 3.22 -4.32
#